data_AF-A0A2C1M3U6-F1
#
_entry.id   AF-A0A2C1M3U6-F1
#
_cell.length_a   1.000
_cell.length_b   1.000
_cell.length_c   1.000
_cell.angle_alpha   90.00
_cell.angle_beta   90.00
_cell.angle_gamma   90.00
#
_symmetry.space_group_name_H-M   'P 1'
#
loop_
_entity.id
_entity.type
_entity.pdbx_description
1 polymer ?
#
loop_
_entity_poly.entity_id
_entity_poly.type
_entity_poly.pdbx_seq_one_letter_code
_entity_poly.pdbx_strand_id
1 'polypeptide(L)'
;MNQLTFLPKIDRKATQVRLEEILENVRIYRQFGMIRNEMKVTASCEVRYHGPTNIVGKPAEDVALANVAMNEREVKLQRLSFQIDKALSRFSKNQRDIIVKRYLEDEEVFDYMVYNEIGMSERTYRRNKSNAFYKLAFALRLEIYETEEQNRGDNL
;
A
#
# COMPACT_ATOMS: atom_id res chain seq x y z
N MET A 1 10.07 -21.76 -33.93
CA MET A 1 10.92 -22.24 -32.82
C MET A 1 10.35 -21.68 -31.54
N ASN A 2 9.72 -22.50 -30.69
CA ASN A 2 9.18 -22.05 -29.41
C ASN A 2 10.34 -22.00 -28.41
N GLN A 3 10.75 -20.79 -28.06
CA GLN A 3 11.73 -20.58 -27.00
C GLN A 3 11.05 -20.98 -25.68
N LEU A 4 11.49 -22.09 -25.07
CA LEU A 4 11.07 -22.49 -23.73
C LEU A 4 11.50 -21.39 -22.76
N THR A 5 10.55 -20.55 -22.34
CA THR A 5 10.79 -19.53 -21.34
C THR A 5 10.92 -20.20 -19.98
N PHE A 6 12.13 -20.21 -19.42
CA PHE A 6 12.43 -20.81 -18.10
C PHE A 6 11.77 -20.06 -16.93
N LEU A 7 11.41 -18.78 -17.12
CA LEU A 7 10.85 -17.95 -16.05
C LEU A 7 9.31 -18.05 -16.00
N PRO A 8 8.73 -18.19 -14.80
CA PRO A 8 7.28 -18.12 -14.62
C PRO A 8 6.72 -16.78 -15.13
N LYS A 9 5.55 -16.82 -15.76
CA LYS A 9 4.86 -15.62 -16.26
C LYS A 9 4.26 -14.85 -15.08
N ILE A 10 4.52 -13.55 -15.03
CA ILE A 10 4.04 -12.66 -13.97
C ILE A 10 2.75 -11.99 -14.41
N ASP A 11 1.73 -12.02 -13.55
CA ASP A 11 0.54 -11.20 -13.71
C ASP A 11 0.91 -9.75 -13.40
N ARG A 12 1.06 -8.98 -14.47
CA ARG A 12 1.46 -7.58 -14.42
C ARG A 12 0.43 -6.72 -13.70
N LYS A 13 -0.85 -6.98 -13.93
CA LYS A 13 -1.94 -6.16 -13.39
C LYS A 13 -2.14 -6.46 -11.91
N ALA A 14 -2.15 -7.74 -11.54
CA ALA A 14 -2.26 -8.11 -10.13
C ALA A 14 -1.06 -7.64 -9.31
N THR A 15 0.16 -7.78 -9.85
CA THR A 15 1.38 -7.26 -9.19
C THR A 15 1.33 -5.73 -9.06
N GLN A 16 0.81 -5.04 -10.06
CA GLN A 16 0.62 -3.58 -10.01
C GLN A 16 -0.31 -3.16 -8.87
N VAL A 17 -1.52 -3.72 -8.84
CA VAL A 17 -2.53 -3.40 -7.83
C VAL A 17 -1.98 -3.65 -6.43
N ARG A 18 -1.36 -4.83 -6.20
CA ARG A 18 -0.80 -5.19 -4.90
C ARG A 18 0.28 -4.24 -4.42
N LEU A 19 1.15 -3.77 -5.32
CA LEU A 19 2.20 -2.82 -4.94
C LEU A 19 1.62 -1.41 -4.73
N GLU A 20 0.66 -0.98 -5.55
CA GLU A 20 -0.04 0.31 -5.39
C GLU A 20 -0.76 0.37 -4.04
N GLU A 21 -1.47 -0.68 -3.64
CA GLU A 21 -2.12 -0.78 -2.32
C GLU A 21 -1.13 -0.62 -1.17
N ILE A 22 0.05 -1.24 -1.25
CA ILE A 22 1.07 -1.14 -0.20
C ILE A 22 1.67 0.27 -0.16
N LEU A 23 1.97 0.86 -1.32
CA LEU A 23 2.49 2.21 -1.41
C LEU A 23 1.48 3.24 -0.88
N GLU A 24 0.21 3.09 -1.19
CA GLU A 24 -0.87 3.93 -0.68
C GLU A 24 -1.02 3.81 0.84
N ASN A 25 -1.05 2.59 1.39
CA ASN A 25 -1.09 2.39 2.84
C ASN A 25 0.10 3.05 3.56
N VAL A 26 1.29 2.98 2.97
CA VAL A 26 2.50 3.61 3.51
C VAL A 26 2.46 5.14 3.35
N ARG A 27 1.95 5.66 2.25
CA ARG A 27 1.73 7.10 2.05
C ARG A 27 0.80 7.67 3.12
N ILE A 28 -0.38 7.06 3.29
CA ILE A 28 -1.36 7.45 4.32
C ILE A 28 -0.72 7.43 5.71
N TYR A 29 0.03 6.37 6.02
CA TYR A 29 0.75 6.27 7.28
C TYR A 29 1.79 7.38 7.47
N ARG A 30 2.55 7.75 6.44
CA ARG A 30 3.53 8.85 6.50
C ARG A 30 2.87 10.21 6.70
N GLN A 31 1.71 10.43 6.10
CA GLN A 31 1.00 11.71 6.15
C GLN A 31 0.24 11.90 7.47
N PHE A 32 -0.53 10.90 7.89
CA PHE A 32 -1.45 11.01 9.03
C PHE A 32 -0.94 10.36 10.30
N GLY A 33 0.03 9.44 10.20
CA GLY A 33 0.38 8.55 11.30
C GLY A 33 -0.79 7.65 11.71
N MET A 34 -0.90 7.38 13.01
CA MET A 34 -2.02 6.63 13.61
C MET A 34 -2.71 7.51 14.65
N ILE A 35 -4.01 7.72 14.47
CA ILE A 35 -4.86 8.39 15.46
C ILE A 35 -5.41 7.32 16.40
N ARG A 36 -5.11 7.43 17.70
CA ARG A 36 -5.61 6.48 18.71
C ARG A 36 -7.08 6.73 18.99
N ASN A 37 -7.80 5.66 19.29
CA ASN A 37 -9.17 5.77 19.77
C ASN A 37 -9.16 6.33 21.18
N GLU A 38 -9.92 7.40 21.39
CA GLU A 38 -10.15 7.97 22.71
C GLU A 38 -11.47 7.46 23.28
N MET A 39 -11.54 7.39 24.61
CA MET A 39 -12.78 7.03 25.28
C MET A 39 -13.82 8.14 25.10
N LYS A 40 -15.05 7.77 24.75
CA LYS A 40 -16.15 8.73 24.68
C LYS A 40 -16.45 9.29 26.08
N VAL A 41 -16.14 10.56 26.30
CA VAL A 41 -16.42 11.27 27.57
C VAL A 41 -17.80 11.96 27.52
N THR A 42 -18.33 12.25 26.33
CA THR A 42 -19.59 12.99 26.18
C THR A 42 -20.81 12.13 26.52
N ALA A 43 -21.58 12.58 27.51
CA ALA A 43 -22.87 12.00 27.84
C ALA A 43 -23.88 12.20 26.69
N SER A 44 -24.73 11.20 26.44
CA SER A 44 -25.85 11.35 25.49
C SER A 44 -26.97 12.18 26.12
N CYS A 45 -27.47 13.19 25.42
CA CYS A 45 -28.60 14.01 25.88
C CYS A 45 -29.98 13.37 25.61
N GLU A 46 -30.03 12.21 24.96
CA GLU A 46 -31.28 11.54 24.61
C GLU A 46 -31.98 10.96 25.84
N VAL A 47 -33.30 11.17 25.91
CA VAL A 47 -34.16 10.60 26.94
C VAL A 47 -34.22 9.09 26.73
N ARG A 48 -33.42 8.35 27.50
CA ARG A 48 -33.50 6.89 27.55
C ARG A 48 -34.55 6.48 28.57
N TYR A 49 -35.55 5.71 28.17
CA TYR A 49 -36.43 5.02 29.11
C TYR A 49 -35.72 3.74 29.57
N HIS A 50 -35.34 3.63 30.85
CA HIS A 50 -34.50 2.54 31.37
C HIS A 50 -35.34 1.33 31.81
N GLY A 51 -34.90 0.12 31.47
CA GLY A 51 -35.25 -1.15 32.14
C GLY A 51 -33.98 -1.88 32.61
N PRO A 52 -34.06 -2.95 33.42
CA PRO A 52 -32.88 -3.66 33.92
C PRO A 52 -32.16 -4.37 32.77
N THR A 53 -31.07 -3.76 32.28
CA THR A 53 -30.28 -4.29 31.16
C THR A 53 -29.32 -5.41 31.59
N ASN A 54 -29.00 -5.53 32.90
CA ASN A 54 -28.11 -6.54 33.50
C ASN A 54 -26.72 -6.72 32.83
N ILE A 55 -26.33 -5.81 31.93
CA ILE A 55 -25.06 -5.84 31.20
C ILE A 55 -24.27 -4.62 31.60
N VAL A 56 -23.06 -4.84 32.14
CA VAL A 56 -22.10 -3.79 32.46
C VAL A 56 -21.21 -3.58 31.23
N GLY A 57 -21.37 -2.44 30.55
CA GLY A 57 -20.47 -2.07 29.46
C GLY A 57 -19.09 -1.68 29.99
N LYS A 58 -18.03 -2.08 29.28
CA LYS A 58 -16.64 -1.79 29.65
C LYS A 58 -15.91 -0.97 28.57
N PRO A 59 -16.36 0.27 28.32
CA PRO A 59 -15.87 1.09 27.21
C PRO A 59 -14.36 1.35 27.26
N ALA A 60 -13.76 1.41 28.45
CA ALA A 60 -12.32 1.57 28.61
C ALA A 60 -11.53 0.33 28.13
N GLU A 61 -12.01 -0.88 28.43
CA GLU A 61 -11.37 -2.13 27.99
C GLU A 61 -11.49 -2.27 26.46
N ASP A 62 -12.67 -1.97 25.90
CA ASP A 62 -12.91 -2.05 24.45
C ASP A 62 -12.00 -1.09 23.66
N VAL A 63 -11.86 0.15 24.14
CA VAL A 63 -10.96 1.15 23.53
C VAL A 63 -9.50 0.74 23.66
N ALA A 64 -9.10 0.18 24.81
CA ALA A 64 -7.75 -0.31 25.02
C ALA A 64 -7.40 -1.46 24.06
N LEU A 65 -8.30 -2.45 23.92
CA LEU A 65 -8.13 -3.56 22.98
C LEU A 65 -8.03 -3.07 21.52
N ALA A 66 -8.88 -2.13 21.12
CA ALA A 66 -8.82 -1.55 19.78
C ALA A 66 -7.48 -0.85 19.51
N ASN A 67 -6.97 -0.08 20.47
CA ASN A 67 -5.68 0.61 20.34
C ASN A 67 -4.49 -0.38 20.29
N VAL A 68 -4.55 -1.49 21.01
CA VAL A 68 -3.51 -2.55 20.93
C VAL A 68 -3.48 -3.16 19.53
N ALA A 69 -4.63 -3.50 18.95
CA ALA A 69 -4.71 -4.02 17.59
C ALA A 69 -4.19 -3.01 16.55
N MET A 70 -4.47 -1.71 16.73
CA MET A 70 -3.94 -0.65 15.87
C MET A 70 -2.41 -0.55 15.96
N ASN A 71 -1.84 -0.72 17.15
CA ASN A 71 -0.39 -0.70 17.35
C ASN A 71 0.32 -1.82 16.56
N GLU A 72 -0.24 -3.02 16.50
CA GLU A 72 0.33 -4.10 15.67
C GLU A 72 0.35 -3.73 14.18
N ARG A 73 -0.71 -3.09 13.68
CA ARG A 73 -0.78 -2.59 12.31
C ARG A 73 0.24 -1.48 12.08
N GLU A 74 0.38 -0.56 13.03
CA GLU A 74 1.36 0.52 13.00
C GLU A 74 2.78 -0.01 12.87
N VAL A 75 3.18 -0.97 13.70
CA VAL A 75 4.51 -1.60 13.65
C VAL A 75 4.76 -2.26 12.28
N LYS A 76 3.75 -2.90 11.70
CA LYS A 76 3.85 -3.49 10.35
C LYS A 76 4.08 -2.41 9.28
N LEU A 77 3.30 -1.33 9.32
CA LEU A 77 3.43 -0.21 8.37
C LEU A 77 4.77 0.52 8.52
N GLN A 78 5.23 0.71 9.75
CA GLN A 78 6.54 1.30 10.02
C GLN A 78 7.67 0.44 9.44
N ARG A 79 7.60 -0.89 9.65
CA ARG A 79 8.56 -1.84 9.07
C ARG A 79 8.51 -1.83 7.54
N LEU A 80 7.32 -1.80 6.95
CA LEU A 80 7.15 -1.72 5.49
C LEU A 80 7.72 -0.41 4.94
N SER A 81 7.41 0.72 5.57
CA SER A 81 7.97 2.03 5.20
C SER A 81 9.50 1.99 5.20
N PHE A 82 10.10 1.44 6.25
CA PHE A 82 11.55 1.29 6.34
C PHE A 82 12.12 0.37 5.25
N GLN A 83 11.45 -0.74 4.92
CA GLN A 83 11.87 -1.63 3.85
C GLN A 83 11.80 -0.96 2.48
N ILE A 84 10.76 -0.16 2.22
CA ILE A 84 10.62 0.64 1.00
C ILE A 84 11.76 1.65 0.90
N ASP A 85 12.04 2.43 1.95
CA ASP A 85 13.14 3.40 1.94
C ASP A 85 14.49 2.71 1.70
N LYS A 86 14.70 1.55 2.33
CA LYS A 86 15.91 0.74 2.11
C LYS A 86 16.02 0.24 0.68
N ALA A 87 14.93 -0.21 0.07
CA ALA A 87 14.91 -0.65 -1.32
C ALA A 87 15.18 0.54 -2.27
N LEU A 88 14.49 1.66 -2.07
CA LEU A 88 14.63 2.88 -2.86
C LEU A 88 16.03 3.50 -2.75
N SER A 89 16.71 3.32 -1.62
CA SER A 89 18.11 3.77 -1.45
C SER A 89 19.08 3.11 -2.43
N ARG A 90 18.72 1.94 -2.99
CA ARG A 90 19.52 1.18 -3.96
C ARG A 90 19.15 1.49 -5.41
N PHE A 91 18.12 2.29 -5.64
CA PHE A 91 17.66 2.63 -6.98
C PHE A 91 18.50 3.78 -7.54
N SER A 92 18.50 3.93 -8.87
CA SER A 92 19.06 5.15 -9.47
C SER A 92 18.21 6.35 -9.06
N LYS A 93 18.84 7.54 -9.02
CA LYS A 93 18.17 8.80 -8.64
C LYS A 93 16.83 8.96 -9.36
N ASN A 94 16.83 8.82 -10.69
CA ASN A 94 15.62 8.96 -11.50
C ASN A 94 14.54 7.92 -11.14
N GLN A 95 14.90 6.66 -10.88
CA GLN A 95 13.93 5.62 -10.53
C GLN A 95 13.31 5.87 -9.16
N ARG A 96 14.14 6.27 -8.18
CA ARG A 96 13.68 6.66 -6.86
C ARG A 96 12.75 7.86 -6.92
N ASP A 97 13.15 8.92 -7.62
CA ASP A 97 12.39 10.16 -7.71
C ASP A 97 11.03 9.93 -8.39
N ILE A 98 10.96 9.03 -9.39
CA ILE A 98 9.67 8.62 -9.99
C ILE A 98 8.74 7.99 -8.94
N ILE A 99 9.23 7.03 -8.13
CA ILE A 99 8.39 6.34 -7.16
C ILE A 99 7.95 7.27 -6.03
N VAL A 100 8.89 8.05 -5.50
CA VAL A 100 8.63 8.95 -4.37
C VAL A 100 7.59 10.00 -4.75
N LYS A 101 7.82 10.74 -5.84
CA LYS A 101 6.92 11.82 -6.27
C LYS A 101 5.56 11.32 -6.71
N ARG A 102 5.50 10.19 -7.41
CA ARG A 102 4.23 9.69 -7.96
C ARG A 102 3.37 8.95 -6.93
N TYR A 103 3.97 8.28 -5.95
CA TYR A 103 3.25 7.33 -5.10
C TYR A 103 3.36 7.61 -3.59
N LEU A 104 4.39 8.33 -3.11
CA LEU A 104 4.66 8.49 -1.68
C LEU A 104 4.54 9.93 -1.16
N GLU A 105 4.60 10.94 -2.02
CA GLU A 105 4.43 12.36 -1.64
C GLU A 105 2.95 12.76 -1.63
N ASP A 106 2.44 13.31 -2.74
CA ASP A 106 1.08 13.86 -2.80
C ASP A 106 0.10 12.90 -3.50
N GLU A 107 -1.18 12.98 -3.15
CA GLU A 107 -2.24 12.12 -3.70
C GLU A 107 -2.58 12.47 -5.16
N GLU A 108 -2.59 13.76 -5.49
CA GLU A 108 -3.06 14.27 -6.79
C GLU A 108 -1.93 14.47 -7.81
N VAL A 109 -0.90 13.63 -7.76
CA VAL A 109 0.24 13.72 -8.67
C VAL A 109 0.02 12.85 -9.90
N PHE A 110 0.01 13.49 -11.07
CA PHE A 110 -0.11 12.80 -12.35
C PHE A 110 1.24 12.60 -13.05
N ASP A 111 1.32 11.63 -13.95
CA ASP A 111 2.55 11.23 -14.63
C ASP A 111 3.14 12.41 -15.42
N TYR A 112 2.27 13.26 -15.98
CA TYR A 112 2.68 14.45 -16.71
C TYR A 112 3.33 15.53 -15.85
N MET A 113 2.94 15.64 -14.59
CA MET A 113 3.59 16.56 -13.65
C MET A 113 4.98 16.04 -13.32
N VAL A 114 5.08 14.74 -13.01
CA VAL A 114 6.33 14.12 -12.58
C VAL A 114 7.38 14.12 -13.68
N TYR A 115 7.06 13.72 -14.92
CA TYR A 115 8.09 13.70 -15.95
C TYR A 115 8.54 15.10 -16.37
N ASN A 116 7.65 16.10 -16.31
CA ASN A 116 8.01 17.49 -16.55
C ASN A 116 8.96 18.01 -15.47
N GLU A 117 8.66 17.72 -14.20
CA GLU A 117 9.48 18.15 -13.07
C GLU A 117 10.86 17.47 -13.04
N ILE A 118 10.94 16.19 -13.41
CA ILE A 118 12.22 15.47 -13.49
C ILE A 118 12.99 15.80 -14.78
N GLY A 119 12.35 16.45 -15.76
CA GLY A 119 12.96 16.79 -17.05
C GLY A 119 13.17 15.57 -17.96
N MET A 120 12.22 14.62 -17.97
CA MET A 120 12.24 13.44 -18.82
C MET A 120 11.17 13.49 -19.92
N SER A 121 11.47 12.89 -21.08
CA SER A 121 10.44 12.62 -22.07
C SER A 121 9.48 11.52 -21.60
N GLU A 122 8.22 11.62 -21.99
CA GLU A 122 7.16 10.68 -21.59
C GLU A 122 7.55 9.21 -21.87
N ARG A 123 8.10 8.93 -23.05
CA ARG A 123 8.55 7.58 -23.43
C ARG A 123 9.61 7.04 -22.46
N THR A 124 10.56 7.89 -22.07
CA THR A 124 11.64 7.52 -21.15
C THR A 124 11.11 7.30 -19.74
N TYR A 125 10.20 8.18 -19.31
CA TYR A 125 9.50 8.08 -18.04
C TYR A 125 8.74 6.75 -17.93
N ARG A 126 7.88 6.42 -18.89
CA ARG A 126 7.09 5.17 -18.88
C ARG A 126 7.96 3.92 -18.72
N ARG A 127 9.11 3.87 -19.43
CA ARG A 127 10.08 2.75 -19.33
C ARG A 127 10.78 2.71 -17.97
N ASN A 128 11.20 3.86 -17.45
CA ASN A 128 11.87 3.92 -16.15
C ASN A 128 10.90 3.61 -15.01
N LYS A 129 9.66 4.08 -15.11
CA LYS A 129 8.56 3.79 -14.18
C LYS A 129 8.29 2.30 -14.11
N SER A 130 8.04 1.64 -15.24
CA SER A 130 7.78 0.19 -15.26
C SER A 130 8.94 -0.61 -14.67
N ASN A 131 10.17 -0.26 -15.05
CA ASN A 131 11.37 -0.92 -14.52
C ASN A 131 11.56 -0.70 -13.01
N ALA A 132 11.33 0.52 -12.51
CA ALA A 132 11.40 0.81 -11.08
C ALA A 132 10.33 0.04 -10.31
N PHE A 133 9.13 -0.04 -10.88
CA PHE A 133 7.99 -0.71 -10.28
C PHE A 133 8.24 -2.21 -10.12
N TYR A 134 8.72 -2.90 -11.17
CA TYR A 134 9.09 -4.32 -11.06
C TYR A 134 10.24 -4.55 -10.09
N LYS A 135 11.29 -3.73 -10.13
CA LYS A 135 12.39 -3.85 -9.16
C LYS A 135 11.90 -3.75 -7.73
N LEU A 136 10.95 -2.85 -7.46
CA LEU A 136 10.41 -2.66 -6.12
C LEU A 136 9.51 -3.84 -5.71
N ALA A 137 8.66 -4.31 -6.62
CA ALA A 137 7.84 -5.51 -6.41
C ALA A 137 8.72 -6.71 -6.02
N PHE A 138 9.80 -6.97 -6.75
CA PHE A 138 10.72 -8.07 -6.46
C PHE A 138 11.52 -7.85 -5.17
N ALA A 139 11.93 -6.62 -4.87
CA ALA A 139 12.63 -6.31 -3.63
C ALA A 139 11.77 -6.60 -2.39
N LEU A 140 10.45 -6.43 -2.52
CA LEU A 140 9.46 -6.67 -1.47
C LEU A 140 8.81 -8.06 -1.55
N ARG A 141 9.14 -8.87 -2.57
CA ARG A 141 8.53 -10.18 -2.84
C ARG A 141 7.01 -10.13 -3.01
N LEU A 142 6.54 -9.17 -3.79
CA LEU A 142 5.11 -8.91 -4.04
C LEU A 142 4.64 -9.41 -5.41
N GLU A 143 5.53 -10.03 -6.18
CA GLU A 143 5.19 -10.61 -7.47
C GLU A 143 4.09 -11.66 -7.37
N ILE A 144 3.14 -11.58 -8.30
CA ILE A 144 2.07 -12.56 -8.48
C ILE A 144 2.33 -13.27 -9.81
N TYR A 145 2.42 -14.59 -9.75
CA TYR A 145 2.61 -15.43 -10.93
C TYR A 145 1.27 -15.90 -11.47
N GLU A 146 1.16 -15.98 -12.80
CA GLU A 146 0.00 -16.60 -13.44
C GLU A 146 0.02 -18.10 -13.15
N THR A 147 -1.07 -18.63 -12.58
CA THR A 147 -1.24 -20.07 -12.39
C THR A 147 -1.64 -20.71 -13.72
N GLU A 148 -1.06 -21.86 -14.07
CA GLU A 148 -1.27 -22.54 -15.36
C GLU A 148 -2.74 -22.92 -15.66
N GLU A 149 -3.63 -22.91 -14.65
CA GLU A 149 -5.06 -23.24 -14.80
C GLU A 149 -5.84 -22.23 -15.67
N GLN A 150 -5.41 -20.97 -15.74
CA GLN A 150 -6.08 -19.94 -16.56
C GLN A 150 -5.86 -20.13 -18.08
N ASN A 151 -4.80 -20.83 -18.50
CA ASN A 151 -4.48 -21.04 -19.91
C ASN A 151 -5.27 -22.19 -20.58
N ARG A 152 -6.02 -23.00 -19.82
CA ARG A 152 -6.86 -24.08 -20.39
C ARG A 152 -8.25 -23.60 -20.84
N GLY A 153 -8.65 -22.37 -20.53
CA GLY A 153 -9.98 -21.83 -20.84
C GLY A 153 -10.14 -21.19 -22.22
N ASP A 154 -9.04 -20.80 -22.88
CA ASP A 154 -9.07 -20.05 -24.15
C ASP A 154 -8.71 -20.91 -25.39
N ASN A 155 -8.75 -22.25 -25.27
CA ASN A 155 -8.53 -23.19 -26.38
C ASN A 155 -9.67 -24.23 -26.46
N LEU A 156 -10.93 -23.78 -26.52
CA LEU A 156 -12.10 -24.59 -26.87
C LEU A 156 -13.02 -23.81 -27.81
#